data_AF-A0A938HJA8-F1
#
_entry.id   AF-A0A938HJA8-F1
#
_cell.length_a   1.000
_cell.length_b   1.000
_cell.length_c   1.000
_cell.angle_alpha   90.00
_cell.angle_beta   90.00
_cell.angle_gamma   90.00
#
_symmetry.space_group_name_H-M   'P 1'
#
loop_
_entity.id
_entity.type
_entity.pdbx_description
1 polymer ?
#
loop_
_entity_poly.entity_id
_entity_poly.type
_entity_poly.pdbx_seq_one_letter_code
_entity_poly.pdbx_strand_id
1 'polypeptide(L)' 'MVGSVREVVQRALKELERDGAIALERAHIRIRDPAKLERRAHD' A
#
# COMPACT_ATOMS: atom_id res chain seq x y z
N MET A 1 -14.35 5.58 -15.36
CA MET A 1 -13.34 6.66 -15.22
C MET A 1 -12.22 6.09 -14.38
N VAL A 2 -11.06 5.79 -14.97
CA VAL A 2 -9.88 5.41 -14.17
C VAL A 2 -9.59 6.61 -13.28
N GLY A 3 -9.72 6.43 -11.96
CA GLY A 3 -9.51 7.52 -11.00
C GLY A 3 -8.15 8.17 -11.23
N SER A 4 -7.96 9.39 -10.72
CA SER A 4 -6.66 10.05 -10.79
C SER A 4 -5.55 9.12 -10.29
N VAL A 5 -4.32 9.25 -10.79
CA VAL A 5 -3.17 8.43 -10.35
C VAL A 5 -3.08 8.42 -8.81
N ARG A 6 -3.38 9.56 -8.17
CA ARG A 6 -3.46 9.68 -6.72
C ARG A 6 -4.47 8.72 -6.10
N GLU A 7 -5.68 8.61 -6.64
CA GLU A 7 -6.72 7.71 -6.13
C GLU A 7 -6.34 6.24 -6.32
N VAL A 8 -5.72 5.90 -7.45
CA VAL A 8 -5.23 4.53 -7.72
C VAL A 8 -4.16 4.15 -6.70
N VAL A 9 -3.16 5.01 -6.51
CA VAL A 9 -2.09 4.79 -5.51
C VAL A 9 -2.68 4.72 -4.10
N GLN A 10 -3.60 5.61 -3.74
CA GLN A 10 -4.23 5.62 -2.42
C GLN A 10 -5.05 4.35 -2.16
N ARG A 11 -5.70 3.78 -3.19
CA ARG A 11 -6.40 2.51 -3.08
C ARG A 11 -5.43 1.36 -2.83
N ALA A 12 -4.35 1.26 -3.61
CA ALA A 12 -3.33 0.23 -3.45
C ALA A 12 -2.67 0.29 -2.05
N LEU A 13 -2.36 1.49 -1.56
CA LEU A 13 -1.81 1.68 -0.22
C LEU A 13 -2.75 1.21 0.89
N LYS A 14 -4.06 1.48 0.76
CA LYS A 14 -5.06 0.98 1.72
C LYS A 14 -5.20 -0.53 1.70
N GLU A 15 -5.04 -1.16 0.54
CA GLU A 15 -5.05 -2.62 0.42
C GLU A 15 -3.83 -3.22 1.13
N LEU A 16 -2.63 -2.69 0.87
CA LEU A 16 -1.40 -3.12 1.55
C LEU A 16 -1.45 -2.93 3.08
N GLU A 17 -2.09 -1.85 3.55
CA GLU A 17 -2.32 -1.63 4.98
C GLU A 17 -3.27 -2.67 5.58
N ARG A 18 -4.39 -2.97 4.89
CA ARG A 18 -5.34 -4.00 5.31
C ARG A 18 -4.71 -5.39 5.41
N ASP A 19 -3.77 -5.70 4.52
CA ASP A 19 -3.04 -6.97 4.52
C ASP A 19 -1.92 -7.04 5.59
N GLY A 20 -1.68 -5.91 6.28
CA GLY A 20 -0.67 -5.76 7.32
C GLY A 20 0.75 -5.66 6.80
N ALA A 21 0.95 -5.39 5.51
CA ALA A 21 2.28 -5.22 4.91
C ALA A 21 2.89 -3.86 5.29
N ILE A 22 2.06 -2.83 5.38
CA ILE A 22 2.44 -1.46 5.76
C ILE A 22 1.50 -0.90 6.81
N ALA A 23 1.87 0.24 7.41
CA ALA A 23 0.99 1.12 8.16
C ALA A 23 1.09 2.53 7.57
N LEU A 24 -0.06 3.18 7.36
CA LEU A 24 -0.11 4.57 6.93
C LEU A 24 -0.14 5.47 8.15
N GLU A 25 0.84 6.36 8.23
CA GLU A 25 0.93 7.41 9.23
C GLU A 25 0.73 8.78 8.56
N ARG A 26 0.60 9.84 9.35
CA ARG A 26 0.44 11.18 8.78
C ARG A 26 1.69 11.55 7.96
N ALA A 27 1.51 11.64 6.64
CA ALA A 27 2.55 11.91 5.64
C ALA A 27 3.69 10.88 5.58
N HIS A 28 3.53 9.70 6.18
CA HIS A 28 4.56 8.65 6.21
C HIS A 28 3.97 7.27 5.95
N ILE A 29 4.79 6.37 5.42
CA ILE A 29 4.45 4.96 5.23
C ILE A 29 5.50 4.14 5.96
N ARG A 30 5.06 3.31 6.90
CA ARG A 30 5.93 2.42 7.66
C ARG A 30 5.77 0.99 7.14
N ILE A 31 6.87 0.35 6.77
CA ILE A 31 6.86 -1.08 6.40
C ILE A 31 6.72 -1.91 7.69
N ARG A 32 5.75 -2.83 7.70
CA ARG A 32 5.47 -3.73 8.83
C ARG A 32 5.94 -5.15 8.56
N ASP A 33 5.74 -5.63 7.33
CA ASP A 33 6.13 -6.95 6.88
C ASP A 33 6.76 -6.86 5.48
N PRO A 34 8.10 -6.76 5.38
CA PRO A 34 8.80 -6.67 4.11
C PRO A 34 8.53 -7.86 3.19
N ALA A 35 8.41 -9.08 3.73
CA ALA A 35 8.19 -10.29 2.93
C ALA A 35 6.78 -10.34 2.32
N LYS A 36 5.76 -9.80 2.99
CA LYS A 36 4.44 -9.58 2.38
C LYS A 36 4.46 -8.49 1.31
N LEU A 37 5.19 -7.41 1.57
CA LEU A 37 5.29 -6.30 0.63
C LEU A 37 6.01 -6.72 -0.67
N GLU A 38 7.10 -7.48 -0.56
CA GLU A 38 7.83 -8.05 -1.70
C GLU A 38 6.94 -8.98 -2.52
N ARG A 39 6.18 -9.88 -1.88
CA ARG A 39 5.24 -10.75 -2.59
C ARG A 39 4.24 -9.95 -3.43
N ARG A 40 3.68 -8.87 -2.87
CA ARG A 40 2.74 -7.99 -3.59
C ARG A 40 3.38 -7.14 -4.69
N ALA A 41 4.69 -6.92 -4.65
CA ALA A 41 5.40 -6.20 -5.70
C ALA A 41 5.68 -7.09 -6.94
N HIS A 42 5.53 -8.40 -6.79
CA HIS A 42 5.81 -9.40 -7.82
C HIS A 42 4.56 -10.15 -8.32
N ASP A 43 3.37 -9.83 -7.80
CA ASP A 43 2.04 -10.25 -8.32
C ASP A 43 1.59 -9.35 -9.49
#